data_AF-A0A9Y1BMP1-F1
#
_entry.id   AF-A0A9Y1BMP1-F1
#
_cell.length_a   1.000
_cell.length_b   1.000
_cell.length_c   1.000
_cell.angle_alpha   90.00
_cell.angle_beta   90.00
_cell.angle_gamma   90.00
#
_symmetry.space_group_name_H-M   'P 1'
#
loop_
_entity.id
_entity.type
_entity.pdbx_description
1 polymer ?
#
loop_
_entity_poly.entity_id
_entity_poly.type
_entity_poly.pdbx_seq_one_letter_code
_entity_poly.pdbx_strand_id
1 'polypeptide(L)'
;MYSEQEVIRKITETWKFENKVCVKELQIPLVGKNINYPFLENRKSIRIDLACYDIVSDKIIFVEAENGLWLPHPQIYRPFCDMLYVATPYDDSYYREKQLEWAKNEGIGVIEVLYDGYIIETLKPVVFPDSMDISLREEVLAHFVKKLKKNEKIAD
;
A
#
# COMPACT_ATOMS: atom_id res chain seq x y z
N MET A 1 2.07 -6.94 -20.58
CA MET A 1 1.49 -6.16 -19.47
C MET A 1 1.75 -6.96 -18.21
N TYR A 2 2.31 -6.34 -17.17
CA TYR A 2 2.64 -7.03 -15.91
C TYR A 2 1.37 -7.31 -15.12
N SER A 3 1.30 -8.45 -14.44
CA SER A 3 0.27 -8.74 -13.44
C SER A 3 0.54 -8.01 -12.12
N GLU A 4 -0.50 -7.84 -11.29
CA GLU A 4 -0.39 -7.30 -9.92
C GLU A 4 0.73 -7.95 -9.11
N GLN A 5 0.84 -9.28 -9.17
CA GLN A 5 1.88 -10.03 -8.46
C GLN A 5 3.30 -9.71 -8.96
N GLU A 6 3.47 -9.50 -10.27
CA GLU A 6 4.75 -9.10 -10.85
C GLU A 6 5.12 -7.67 -10.49
N VAL A 7 4.14 -6.76 -10.47
CA VAL A 7 4.31 -5.37 -10.00
C VAL A 7 4.79 -5.37 -8.55
N ILE A 8 4.09 -6.07 -7.65
CA ILE A 8 4.48 -6.18 -6.23
C ILE A 8 5.87 -6.82 -6.08
N ARG A 9 6.18 -7.86 -6.86
CA ARG A 9 7.50 -8.49 -6.82
C ARG A 9 8.60 -7.48 -7.16
N LYS A 10 8.46 -6.74 -8.24
CA LYS A 10 9.42 -5.72 -8.69
C LYS A 10 9.63 -4.62 -7.65
N ILE A 11 8.54 -4.09 -7.08
CA ILE A 11 8.61 -3.07 -6.02
C ILE A 11 9.35 -3.61 -4.80
N THR A 12 8.98 -4.82 -4.35
CA THR A 12 9.62 -5.46 -3.19
C THR A 12 11.13 -5.64 -3.41
N GLU A 13 11.54 -6.09 -4.60
CA GLU A 13 12.96 -6.26 -4.96
C GLU A 13 13.72 -4.94 -4.94
N THR A 14 13.11 -3.86 -5.44
CA THR A 14 13.72 -2.53 -5.49
C THR A 14 13.85 -1.93 -4.09
N TRP A 15 12.77 -1.96 -3.30
CA TRP A 15 12.71 -1.35 -1.97
C TRP A 15 13.45 -2.11 -0.89
N LYS A 16 13.81 -3.37 -1.12
CA LYS A 16 14.70 -4.14 -0.23
C LYS A 16 16.02 -3.39 0.04
N PHE A 17 16.48 -2.57 -0.89
CA PHE A 17 17.73 -1.82 -0.78
C PHE A 17 17.55 -0.42 -0.17
N GLU A 18 16.33 -0.05 0.23
CA GLU A 18 15.98 1.29 0.72
C GLU A 18 15.55 1.31 2.20
N ASN A 19 16.08 0.40 3.03
CA ASN A 19 15.72 0.27 4.45
C ASN A 19 14.23 0.00 4.74
N LYS A 20 13.49 -0.52 3.74
CA LYS A 20 12.10 -0.93 3.87
C LYS A 20 12.01 -2.43 4.07
N VAL A 21 11.30 -2.85 5.10
CA VAL A 21 10.92 -4.26 5.31
C VAL A 21 9.50 -4.40 4.81
N CYS A 22 9.21 -5.41 3.99
CA CYS A 22 7.89 -5.56 3.39
C CYS A 22 7.31 -6.97 3.59
N VAL A 23 5.99 -7.05 3.73
CA VAL A 23 5.21 -8.29 3.75
C VAL A 23 4.06 -8.20 2.75
N LYS A 24 3.83 -9.28 2.02
CA LYS A 24 2.72 -9.37 1.06
C LYS A 24 1.43 -9.82 1.74
N GLU A 25 0.29 -9.36 1.22
CA GLU A 25 -1.05 -9.75 1.64
C GLU A 25 -1.24 -9.63 3.17
N LEU A 26 -0.99 -8.43 3.70
CA LEU A 26 -1.20 -8.17 5.12
C LEU A 26 -2.70 -8.04 5.40
N GLN A 27 -3.22 -8.91 6.25
CA GLN A 27 -4.63 -8.89 6.65
C GLN A 27 -4.78 -8.32 8.07
N ILE A 28 -5.66 -7.33 8.22
CA ILE A 28 -5.97 -6.65 9.49
C ILE A 28 -7.47 -6.81 9.78
N PRO A 29 -7.85 -7.50 10.87
CA PRO A 29 -9.24 -7.61 11.32
C PRO A 29 -9.82 -6.25 11.74
N LEU A 30 -11.13 -6.07 11.54
CA LEU A 30 -11.88 -4.88 11.95
C LEU A 30 -12.91 -5.17 13.05
N VAL A 31 -13.07 -6.43 13.45
CA VAL A 31 -14.08 -6.84 14.44
C VAL A 31 -13.81 -6.13 15.78
N GLY A 32 -14.83 -5.43 16.30
CA GLY A 32 -14.74 -4.70 17.57
C GLY A 32 -14.08 -3.33 17.49
N LYS A 33 -13.75 -2.84 16.29
CA LYS A 33 -13.15 -1.52 16.11
C LYS A 33 -14.16 -0.46 15.71
N ASN A 34 -14.08 0.70 16.34
CA ASN A 34 -14.87 1.87 15.95
C ASN A 34 -14.06 2.78 15.03
N ILE A 35 -13.89 2.36 13.78
CA ILE A 35 -13.24 3.18 12.74
C ILE A 35 -14.36 3.85 11.94
N ASN A 36 -14.65 5.11 12.26
CA ASN A 36 -15.65 5.90 11.54
C ASN A 36 -15.08 6.38 10.20
N TYR A 37 -15.00 5.49 9.21
CA TYR A 37 -14.49 5.79 7.88
C TYR A 37 -15.47 5.27 6.81
N PRO A 38 -15.99 6.14 5.91
CA PRO A 38 -17.12 5.80 5.03
C PRO A 38 -16.95 4.54 4.17
N PHE A 39 -15.71 4.20 3.81
CA PHE A 39 -15.43 3.08 2.92
C PHE A 39 -15.27 1.72 3.63
N LEU A 40 -15.37 1.69 4.96
CA LEU A 40 -15.18 0.49 5.77
C LEU A 40 -16.50 -0.13 6.26
N GLU A 41 -17.65 0.48 5.95
CA GLU A 41 -18.95 -0.03 6.39
C GLU A 41 -19.13 -1.52 6.05
N ASN A 42 -19.46 -2.33 7.06
CA ASN A 42 -19.69 -3.78 6.98
C ASN A 42 -18.47 -4.66 6.65
N ARG A 43 -17.24 -4.13 6.62
CA ARG A 43 -16.04 -4.95 6.44
C ARG A 43 -15.62 -5.64 7.74
N LYS A 44 -15.26 -6.92 7.68
CA LYS A 44 -14.71 -7.70 8.82
C LYS A 44 -13.19 -7.63 8.92
N SER A 45 -12.52 -7.35 7.81
CA SER A 45 -11.07 -7.18 7.71
C SER A 45 -10.73 -6.36 6.46
N ILE A 46 -9.54 -5.77 6.44
CA ILE A 46 -8.87 -5.33 5.21
C ILE A 46 -7.72 -6.27 4.86
N ARG A 47 -7.33 -6.32 3.59
CA ARG A 47 -6.12 -6.99 3.11
C ARG A 47 -5.45 -6.06 2.11
N ILE A 48 -4.21 -5.65 2.40
CA ILE A 48 -3.38 -4.86 1.48
C ILE A 48 -2.39 -5.78 0.77
N ASP A 49 -2.16 -5.57 -0.52
CA ASP A 49 -1.27 -6.42 -1.32
C ASP A 49 0.18 -6.38 -0.85
N LEU A 50 0.68 -5.19 -0.49
CA LEU A 50 2.00 -5.02 0.09
C LEU A 50 1.96 -3.98 1.21
N ALA A 51 2.39 -4.40 2.39
CA ALA A 51 2.67 -3.51 3.50
C ALA A 51 4.19 -3.43 3.68
N CYS A 52 4.71 -2.23 3.89
CA CYS A 52 6.10 -1.98 4.19
C CYS A 52 6.26 -1.12 5.44
N TYR A 53 7.34 -1.33 6.16
CA TYR A 53 7.77 -0.48 7.26
C TYR A 53 9.12 0.14 6.88
N ASP A 54 9.14 1.47 6.78
CA ASP A 54 10.37 2.24 6.61
C ASP A 54 10.98 2.50 7.99
N ILE A 55 12.12 1.85 8.23
CA ILE A 55 12.82 1.89 9.51
C ILE A 55 13.38 3.28 9.80
N VAL A 56 13.77 4.04 8.75
CA VAL A 56 14.45 5.33 8.92
C VAL A 56 13.45 6.41 9.30
N SER A 57 12.29 6.42 8.63
CA SER A 57 11.27 7.45 8.86
C SER A 57 10.21 7.05 9.89
N ASP A 58 10.25 5.80 10.40
CA ASP A 58 9.22 5.18 11.24
C ASP A 58 7.82 5.30 10.59
N LYS A 59 7.71 4.86 9.33
CA LYS A 59 6.48 4.98 8.55
C LYS A 59 5.95 3.64 8.07
N ILE A 60 4.65 3.45 8.21
CA ILE A 60 3.89 2.34 7.64
C ILE A 60 3.43 2.76 6.24
N ILE A 61 3.91 2.07 5.23
CA ILE A 61 3.63 2.33 3.82
C ILE A 61 2.77 1.19 3.30
N PHE A 62 1.58 1.49 2.79
CA PHE A 62 0.74 0.51 2.10
C PHE A 62 0.82 0.74 0.60
N VAL A 63 0.83 -0.35 -0.15
CA VAL A 63 0.85 -0.34 -1.62
C VAL A 63 -0.22 -1.33 -2.09
N GLU A 64 -1.23 -0.82 -2.79
CA GLU A 64 -2.23 -1.64 -3.48
C GLU A 64 -1.80 -1.84 -4.92
N ALA A 65 -1.82 -3.08 -5.41
CA ALA A 65 -1.54 -3.35 -6.82
C ALA A 65 -2.83 -3.36 -7.63
N GLU A 66 -2.81 -2.68 -8.76
CA GLU A 66 -3.96 -2.59 -9.65
C GLU A 66 -3.49 -2.82 -11.10
N ASN A 67 -4.34 -3.45 -11.93
CA ASN A 67 -4.03 -3.66 -13.35
C ASN A 67 -4.15 -2.38 -14.22
N GLY A 68 -4.49 -1.24 -13.61
CA GLY A 68 -4.51 0.11 -14.19
C GLY A 68 -4.79 1.14 -13.09
N LEU A 69 -4.81 2.45 -13.40
CA LEU A 69 -5.13 3.47 -12.41
C LEU A 69 -6.64 3.51 -12.09
N TRP A 70 -7.09 2.62 -11.18
CA TRP A 70 -8.47 2.52 -10.70
C TRP A 70 -8.55 2.89 -9.22
N LEU A 71 -9.14 4.06 -8.92
CA LEU A 71 -8.74 4.77 -7.72
C LEU A 71 -9.73 4.97 -6.55
N PRO A 72 -11.05 4.69 -6.55
CA PRO A 72 -11.78 4.86 -5.29
C PRO A 72 -11.47 3.77 -4.26
N HIS A 73 -11.07 2.55 -4.67
CA HIS A 73 -10.89 1.41 -3.77
C HIS A 73 -9.74 1.58 -2.74
N PRO A 74 -8.54 2.08 -3.11
CA PRO A 74 -7.41 2.21 -2.19
C PRO A 74 -7.67 3.09 -0.95
N GLN A 75 -8.65 4.01 -0.98
CA GLN A 75 -8.94 4.89 0.16
C GLN A 75 -9.26 4.13 1.45
N ILE A 76 -9.79 2.91 1.35
CA ILE A 76 -10.14 2.08 2.50
C ILE A 76 -8.94 1.82 3.43
N TYR A 77 -7.72 1.92 2.89
CA TYR A 77 -6.47 1.63 3.58
C TYR A 77 -5.89 2.84 4.31
N ARG A 78 -6.36 4.06 3.99
CA ARG A 78 -5.83 5.31 4.54
C ARG A 78 -5.77 5.33 6.07
N PRO A 79 -6.76 4.82 6.83
CA PRO A 79 -6.69 4.80 8.29
C PRO A 79 -5.58 3.88 8.86
N PHE A 80 -4.98 3.01 8.05
CA PHE A 80 -4.09 1.93 8.50
C PHE A 80 -2.64 2.10 8.05
N CYS A 81 -2.30 3.22 7.41
CA CYS A 81 -0.94 3.53 6.97
C CYS A 81 -0.61 5.02 7.17
N ASP A 82 0.68 5.35 7.18
CA ASP A 82 1.16 6.74 7.12
C ASP A 82 1.17 7.26 5.67
N MET A 83 1.45 6.38 4.72
CA MET A 83 1.54 6.65 3.29
C MET A 83 0.85 5.53 2.51
N LEU A 84 0.13 5.90 1.45
CA LEU A 84 -0.54 4.96 0.56
C LEU A 84 -0.07 5.18 -0.87
N TYR A 85 0.32 4.10 -1.54
CA TYR A 85 0.57 4.06 -2.97
C TYR A 85 -0.43 3.16 -3.68
N VAL A 86 -0.67 3.48 -4.95
CA VAL A 86 -1.14 2.52 -5.94
C VAL A 86 0.03 2.16 -6.85
N ALA A 87 0.19 0.87 -7.07
CA ALA A 87 1.20 0.31 -7.94
C ALA A 87 0.54 -0.35 -9.16
N THR A 88 0.98 0.02 -10.36
CA THR A 88 0.30 -0.43 -11.58
C THR A 88 1.28 -0.53 -12.75
N PRO A 89 1.01 -1.34 -13.80
CA PRO A 89 1.69 -1.17 -15.07
C PRO A 89 1.48 0.25 -15.60
N TYR A 90 2.43 0.80 -16.37
CA TYR A 90 2.26 2.12 -16.98
C TYR A 90 0.91 2.23 -17.70
N ASP A 91 0.12 3.24 -17.32
CA ASP A 91 -1.22 3.48 -17.86
C ASP A 91 -1.14 4.53 -18.96
N ASP A 92 -1.32 4.13 -20.22
CA ASP A 92 -1.35 5.02 -21.38
C ASP A 92 -2.77 5.42 -21.79
N SER A 93 -3.77 5.15 -20.95
CA SER A 93 -5.17 5.46 -21.24
C SER A 93 -5.44 6.96 -21.21
N TYR A 94 -6.50 7.36 -21.92
CA TYR A 94 -6.98 8.75 -21.94
C TYR A 94 -7.38 9.28 -20.55
N TYR A 95 -7.62 8.40 -19.56
CA TYR A 95 -8.03 8.79 -18.21
C TYR A 95 -6.85 9.04 -17.26
N ARG A 96 -5.62 8.71 -17.67
CA ARG A 96 -4.42 8.75 -16.82
C ARG A 96 -4.26 10.07 -16.05
N GLU A 97 -4.27 11.20 -16.75
CA GLU A 97 -4.07 12.51 -16.11
C GLU A 97 -5.15 12.83 -15.08
N LYS A 98 -6.41 12.47 -15.37
CA LYS A 98 -7.51 12.63 -14.41
C LYS A 98 -7.33 11.74 -13.18
N GLN A 99 -6.82 10.51 -13.36
CA GLN A 99 -6.54 9.61 -12.26
C GLN A 99 -5.35 10.10 -11.41
N LEU A 100 -4.28 10.60 -12.04
CA LEU A 100 -3.16 11.21 -11.33
C LEU A 100 -3.56 12.46 -10.55
N GLU A 101 -4.40 13.31 -11.13
CA GLU A 101 -4.93 14.49 -10.44
C GLU A 101 -5.80 14.08 -9.24
N TRP A 102 -6.64 13.07 -9.40
CA TRP A 102 -7.41 12.51 -8.29
C TRP A 102 -6.49 11.94 -7.20
N ALA A 103 -5.49 11.13 -7.56
CA ALA A 103 -4.53 10.53 -6.62
C ALA A 103 -3.81 11.62 -5.81
N LYS A 104 -3.37 12.67 -6.51
CA LYS A 104 -2.72 13.83 -5.90
C LYS A 104 -3.63 14.55 -4.92
N ASN A 105 -4.90 14.78 -5.26
CA ASN A 105 -5.87 15.43 -4.38
C ASN A 105 -6.16 14.59 -3.13
N GLU A 106 -6.12 13.27 -3.25
CA GLU A 106 -6.29 12.34 -2.13
C GLU A 106 -5.01 12.12 -1.32
N GLY A 107 -3.87 12.60 -1.82
CA GLY A 107 -2.55 12.41 -1.23
C GLY A 107 -1.97 11.01 -1.44
N ILE A 108 -2.48 10.27 -2.42
CA ILE A 108 -2.07 8.90 -2.77
C ILE A 108 -0.93 8.96 -3.78
N GLY A 109 0.14 8.21 -3.51
CA GLY A 109 1.27 8.06 -4.41
C GLY A 109 0.97 7.08 -5.54
N VAL A 110 1.72 7.17 -6.63
CA VAL A 110 1.60 6.28 -7.79
C VAL A 110 2.97 5.78 -8.18
N ILE A 111 3.10 4.45 -8.22
CA ILE A 111 4.27 3.74 -8.72
C ILE A 111 3.86 3.04 -10.02
N GLU A 112 4.57 3.29 -11.10
CA GLU A 112 4.32 2.64 -12.39
C GLU A 112 5.48 1.72 -12.77
N VAL A 113 5.14 0.56 -13.31
CA VAL A 113 6.11 -0.35 -13.94
C VAL A 113 6.03 -0.18 -15.45
N LEU A 114 7.10 0.35 -16.04
CA LEU A 114 7.22 0.55 -17.49
C LEU A 114 7.36 -0.78 -18.24
N TYR A 115 7.19 -0.76 -19.56
CA TYR A 115 7.26 -1.97 -20.40
C TYR A 115 8.60 -2.71 -20.32
N ASP A 116 9.72 -1.98 -20.20
CA ASP A 116 11.06 -2.54 -19.99
C ASP A 116 11.27 -3.07 -18.56
N GLY A 117 10.26 -2.91 -17.70
CA GLY A 117 10.26 -3.36 -16.31
C GLY A 117 10.92 -2.38 -15.34
N TYR A 118 11.30 -1.18 -15.79
CA TYR A 118 11.75 -0.11 -14.93
C TYR A 118 10.60 0.41 -14.06
N ILE A 119 10.92 0.75 -12.81
CA ILE A 119 9.94 1.29 -11.86
C ILE A 119 10.13 2.79 -11.78
N ILE A 120 9.05 3.53 -11.96
CA ILE A 120 9.01 4.96 -11.73
C ILE A 120 8.05 5.30 -10.60
N GLU A 121 8.46 6.22 -9.76
CA GLU A 121 7.55 6.89 -8.82
C GLU A 121 6.97 8.11 -9.52
N THR A 122 5.82 7.92 -10.17
CA THR A 122 5.14 8.96 -10.95
C THR A 122 4.57 10.05 -10.05
N LEU A 123 4.09 9.67 -8.87
CA LEU A 123 3.55 10.60 -7.88
C LEU A 123 3.97 10.17 -6.48
N LYS A 124 4.54 11.11 -5.72
CA LYS A 124 4.83 10.89 -4.30
C LYS A 124 3.56 11.04 -3.47
N PRO A 125 3.32 10.16 -2.48
CA PRO A 125 2.22 10.30 -1.55
C PRO A 125 2.52 11.45 -0.60
N VAL A 126 1.47 11.94 0.04
CA VAL A 126 1.64 12.75 1.24
C VAL A 126 1.73 11.83 2.46
N VAL A 127 2.38 12.29 3.52
CA VAL A 127 2.17 11.70 4.84
C VAL A 127 0.81 12.17 5.31
N PHE A 128 -0.10 11.25 5.64
CA PHE A 128 -1.43 11.65 6.09
C PHE A 128 -1.31 12.43 7.42
N PRO A 129 -1.88 13.65 7.50
CA PRO A 129 -1.69 14.54 8.65
C PRO A 129 -2.45 14.06 9.88
N ASP A 130 -3.52 13.28 9.68
CA ASP A 130 -4.25 12.61 10.74
C ASP A 130 -3.40 11.41 11.17
N SER A 131 -2.62 11.60 12.24
CA SER A 131 -1.83 10.51 12.82
C SER A 131 -2.77 9.34 13.11
N MET A 132 -2.48 8.19 12.49
CA MET A 132 -3.12 6.93 12.81
C MET A 132 -3.23 6.78 14.33
N ASP A 133 -4.42 6.48 14.82
CA ASP A 133 -4.64 6.23 16.24
C ASP A 133 -3.59 5.23 16.76
N ILE A 134 -2.99 5.51 17.92
CA ILE A 134 -1.84 4.76 18.42
C ILE A 134 -2.20 3.27 18.59
N SER A 135 -3.40 2.96 19.09
CA SER A 135 -3.87 1.59 19.25
C SER A 135 -4.00 0.89 17.89
N LEU A 136 -4.50 1.61 16.88
CA LEU A 136 -4.57 1.09 15.52
C LEU A 136 -3.18 0.84 14.92
N ARG A 137 -2.22 1.76 15.12
CA ARG A 137 -0.83 1.60 14.67
C ARG A 137 -0.17 0.38 15.30
N GLU A 138 -0.27 0.23 16.61
CA GLU A 138 0.28 -0.91 17.34
C GLU A 138 -0.28 -2.23 16.80
N GLU A 139 -1.57 -2.26 16.47
CA GLU A 139 -2.19 -3.46 15.92
C GLU A 139 -1.71 -3.76 14.49
N VAL A 140 -1.64 -2.75 13.61
CA VAL A 140 -1.08 -2.92 12.26
C VAL A 140 0.34 -3.50 12.34
N LEU A 141 1.18 -2.96 13.23
CA LEU A 141 2.54 -3.45 13.46
C LEU A 141 2.55 -4.87 14.04
N ALA A 142 1.66 -5.20 14.97
CA ALA A 142 1.56 -6.55 15.51
C ALA A 142 1.22 -7.59 14.42
N HIS A 143 0.29 -7.26 13.53
CA HIS A 143 -0.06 -8.08 12.38
C HIS A 143 1.09 -8.18 11.37
N PHE A 144 1.78 -7.07 11.12
CA PHE A 144 2.95 -7.02 10.25
C PHE A 144 4.06 -7.95 10.76
N VAL A 145 4.45 -7.83 12.03
CA VAL A 145 5.49 -8.67 12.66
C VAL A 145 5.09 -10.14 12.66
N LYS A 146 3.81 -10.45 12.94
CA LYS A 146 3.30 -11.83 12.87
C LYS A 146 3.44 -12.42 11.47
N LYS A 147 3.12 -11.64 10.42
CA LYS A 147 3.26 -12.06 9.02
C LYS A 147 4.72 -12.22 8.62
N LEU A 148 5.59 -11.30 9.04
CA LEU A 148 7.03 -11.36 8.79
C LEU A 148 7.65 -12.66 9.33
N LYS A 149 7.41 -12.97 10.60
CA LYS A 149 7.87 -14.22 11.25
C LYS A 149 7.33 -15.48 10.56
N LYS A 150 6.11 -15.43 10.02
CA LYS A 150 5.54 -16.56 9.28
C LYS A 150 6.28 -16.77 7.96
N ASN A 151 6.64 -15.71 7.26
CA ASN A 151 7.37 -15.80 5.98
C ASN A 151 8.80 -16.32 6.19
N GLU A 152 9.48 -15.90 7.26
CA GLU A 152 10.82 -16.40 7.61
C GLU A 152 10.82 -17.92 7.86
N LYS A 153 9.82 -18.44 8.59
CA LYS A 153 9.68 -19.89 8.86
C LYS A 153 9.41 -20.75 7.62
N ILE A 154 9.02 -20.14 6.51
CA ILE A 154 8.74 -20.85 5.24
C ILE A 154 9.99 -20.83 4.34
N ALA A 155 11.00 -20.01 4.67
CA ALA A 155 12.22 -19.85 3.88
C ALA A 155 13.37 -20.79 4.30
N ASP A 156 13.13 -21.69 5.27
CA ASP A 156 14.00 -22.81 5.69
C ASP A 156 13.45 -24.15 5.14
#